data_AF-A0A968U6S2-F1
#
_entry.id   AF-A0A968U6S2-F1
#
_cell.length_a   1.000
_cell.length_b   1.000
_cell.length_c   1.000
_cell.angle_alpha   90.00
_cell.angle_beta   90.00
_cell.angle_gamma   90.00
#
_symmetry.space_group_name_H-M   'P 1'
#
loop_
_entity.id
_entity.type
_entity.pdbx_description
1 polymer ?
#
loop_
_entity_poly.entity_id
_entity_poly.type
_entity_poly.pdbx_seq_one_letter_code
_entity_poly.pdbx_strand_id
1 'polypeptide(L)'
;MPVDVLIQQIETVYQRVFALYRDVSLNINTELIFKSDVLPLALKELGIASEELQVAAEELNQQSEELVATRVTIEAESHHYQNLFEFAPDGYLVTDFQGVIHQANQAIARLLSCTKEFLSGKPLAIFIVETERQPFRSKLSYLHQSRRVQEIETRMQPRSKDAFNAALTVTTMTNSLGEPAYLCWLVRRSARHSLLPNLEENHNPIRDYPLHRYTRGEVIPLKLQEICWVCQGWVKLSTFSGTGKEILMGLAGSSMVFGSLLTSMQLYQAIALSDVQLVYIPLEQVNSSLQLARLVLPGIAQRLKQTEHLLLISGQPRVKDRLWELLLLLKQEIGEPAEEGGVRLGIRLTHEDLASACCTTRVTVTRLLTPFLQTGQISLDKHCIILHDLD
;
A
#
# COMPACT_ATOMS: atom_id res chain seq x y z
N MET A 1 -16.58 -15.12 -28.71
CA MET A 1 -16.59 -15.35 -30.17
C MET A 1 -16.72 -13.99 -30.86
N PRO A 2 -16.06 -13.72 -32.00
CA PRO A 2 -16.16 -12.40 -32.65
C PRO A 2 -17.58 -12.19 -33.20
N VAL A 3 -18.12 -10.98 -33.02
CA VAL A 3 -19.44 -10.55 -33.53
C VAL A 3 -19.62 -10.84 -35.03
N ASP A 4 -18.51 -10.84 -35.77
CA ASP A 4 -18.47 -11.12 -37.21
C ASP A 4 -18.95 -12.52 -37.60
N VAL A 5 -18.71 -13.53 -36.75
CA VAL A 5 -19.15 -14.91 -37.01
C VAL A 5 -20.67 -15.04 -36.87
N LEU A 6 -21.27 -14.31 -35.93
CA LEU A 6 -22.71 -14.27 -35.72
C LEU A 6 -23.43 -13.56 -36.88
N ILE A 7 -22.86 -12.45 -37.37
CA ILE A 7 -23.38 -11.72 -38.53
C ILE A 7 -23.38 -12.62 -39.77
N GLN A 8 -22.29 -13.36 -40.01
CA GLN A 8 -22.23 -14.34 -41.11
C GLN A 8 -23.27 -15.47 -40.99
N GLN A 9 -23.49 -16.00 -39.78
CA GLN A 9 -24.47 -17.06 -39.56
C GLN A 9 -25.91 -16.55 -39.79
N ILE A 10 -26.24 -15.35 -39.30
CA ILE A 10 -27.55 -14.72 -39.51
C ILE A 10 -27.79 -14.46 -41.00
N GLU A 11 -26.81 -13.90 -41.72
CA GLU A 11 -26.92 -13.69 -43.16
C GLU A 11 -27.11 -14.99 -43.94
N THR A 12 -26.42 -16.07 -43.54
CA THR A 12 -26.54 -17.38 -44.20
C THR A 12 -27.93 -17.99 -44.02
N VAL A 13 -28.51 -17.88 -42.82
CA VAL A 13 -29.88 -18.34 -42.54
C VAL A 13 -30.90 -17.49 -43.32
N TYR A 14 -30.75 -16.17 -43.33
CA TYR A 14 -31.62 -15.26 -44.10
C TYR A 14 -31.61 -15.58 -45.60
N GLN A 15 -30.42 -15.77 -46.20
CA GLN A 15 -30.32 -16.10 -47.62
C GLN A 15 -30.97 -17.45 -47.97
N ARG A 16 -30.89 -18.45 -47.08
CA ARG A 16 -31.48 -19.77 -47.29
C ARG A 16 -33.00 -19.77 -47.13
N VAL A 17 -33.54 -19.08 -46.12
CA VAL A 17 -34.99 -18.90 -45.95
C VAL A 17 -35.58 -18.13 -47.13
N PHE A 18 -34.87 -17.10 -47.61
CA PHE A 18 -35.29 -16.33 -48.79
C PHE A 18 -35.32 -17.17 -50.07
N ALA A 19 -34.33 -18.06 -50.27
CA ALA A 19 -34.32 -19.00 -51.39
C ALA A 19 -35.50 -19.99 -51.34
N LEU A 20 -35.78 -20.56 -50.16
CA LEU A 20 -36.93 -21.46 -49.95
C LEU A 20 -38.26 -20.75 -50.21
N TYR A 21 -38.42 -19.52 -49.72
CA TYR A 21 -39.63 -18.72 -49.96
C TYR A 21 -39.84 -18.41 -51.45
N ARG A 22 -38.75 -18.11 -52.18
CA ARG A 22 -38.78 -17.85 -53.63
C ARG A 22 -39.19 -19.09 -54.42
N ASP A 23 -38.66 -20.25 -54.07
CA ASP A 23 -38.93 -21.50 -54.78
C ASP A 23 -40.37 -22.01 -54.51
N VAL A 24 -40.93 -21.73 -53.33
CA VAL A 24 -42.35 -22.00 -53.01
C VAL A 24 -43.28 -21.00 -53.70
N SER A 25 -42.93 -19.71 -53.76
CA SER A 25 -43.77 -18.66 -54.35
C SER A 25 -43.89 -18.74 -55.88
N LEU A 26 -42.89 -19.31 -56.55
CA LEU A 26 -42.89 -19.44 -58.02
C LEU A 26 -43.63 -20.70 -58.53
N ASN A 27 -43.96 -21.67 -57.67
CA ASN A 27 -44.52 -22.97 -58.06
C ASN A 27 -45.97 -23.18 -57.58
N ILE A 28 -46.85 -22.19 -57.78
CA ILE A 28 -48.28 -22.30 -57.40
C ILE A 28 -49.10 -23.24 -58.34
N ASN A 29 -48.53 -23.79 -59.42
CA ASN A 29 -49.24 -24.76 -60.27
C ASN A 29 -48.61 -26.17 -60.21
N THR A 30 -49.32 -27.04 -59.48
CA THR A 30 -49.61 -28.47 -59.74
C THR A 30 -48.47 -29.41 -60.17
N GLU A 31 -48.32 -30.51 -59.40
CA GLU A 31 -47.53 -31.73 -59.69
C GLU A 31 -46.03 -31.76 -59.33
N LEU A 32 -45.68 -31.45 -58.08
CA LEU A 32 -44.45 -31.94 -57.45
C LEU A 32 -44.61 -32.09 -55.92
N ILE A 33 -45.56 -32.94 -55.52
CA ILE A 33 -45.73 -33.37 -54.12
C ILE A 33 -44.71 -34.47 -53.72
N PHE A 34 -43.81 -34.91 -54.61
CA PHE A 34 -42.87 -36.03 -54.34
C PHE A 34 -41.38 -35.69 -54.49
N LYS A 35 -40.89 -34.67 -53.76
CA LYS A 35 -39.53 -34.66 -53.19
C LYS A 35 -39.67 -34.56 -51.66
N SER A 36 -40.22 -35.62 -51.07
CA SER A 36 -40.64 -35.74 -49.67
C SER A 36 -39.52 -35.50 -48.64
N ASP A 37 -38.25 -35.54 -49.03
CA ASP A 37 -37.13 -35.49 -48.08
C ASP A 37 -36.46 -34.12 -47.94
N VAL A 38 -36.75 -33.17 -48.84
CA VAL A 38 -36.08 -31.85 -48.84
C VAL A 38 -36.64 -30.94 -47.75
N LEU A 39 -37.97 -30.94 -47.55
CA LEU A 39 -38.63 -30.12 -46.53
C LEU A 39 -38.29 -30.58 -45.10
N PRO A 40 -38.33 -31.88 -44.77
CA PRO A 40 -37.96 -32.37 -43.44
C PRO A 40 -36.47 -32.15 -43.12
N LEU A 41 -35.58 -32.31 -44.11
CA LEU A 41 -34.15 -32.05 -43.93
C LEU A 41 -33.86 -30.57 -43.68
N ALA A 42 -34.49 -29.68 -44.46
CA ALA A 42 -34.36 -28.23 -44.27
C ALA A 42 -34.90 -27.79 -42.90
N LEU A 43 -36.04 -28.34 -42.45
CA LEU A 43 -36.58 -28.08 -41.12
C LEU A 43 -35.66 -28.59 -39.99
N LYS A 44 -35.02 -29.74 -40.19
CA LYS A 44 -34.06 -30.29 -39.23
C LYS A 44 -32.79 -29.44 -39.14
N GLU A 45 -32.22 -29.02 -40.26
CA GLU A 45 -31.05 -28.13 -40.29
C GLU A 45 -31.36 -26.76 -39.68
N LEU A 46 -32.55 -26.21 -39.93
CA LEU A 46 -33.00 -24.95 -39.34
C LEU A 46 -33.20 -25.08 -37.83
N GLY A 47 -33.69 -26.23 -37.35
CA GLY A 47 -33.76 -26.54 -35.92
C GLY A 47 -32.38 -26.52 -35.25
N ILE A 48 -31.38 -27.15 -35.86
CA ILE A 48 -29.99 -27.17 -35.34
C ILE A 48 -29.39 -25.76 -35.33
N ALA A 49 -29.51 -25.02 -36.44
CA ALA A 49 -29.00 -23.64 -36.52
C ALA A 49 -29.69 -22.70 -35.52
N SER A 50 -31.00 -22.89 -35.29
CA SER A 50 -31.74 -22.13 -34.28
C SER A 50 -31.28 -22.45 -32.87
N GLU A 51 -30.97 -23.71 -32.57
CA GLU A 51 -30.48 -24.16 -31.27
C GLU A 51 -29.06 -23.63 -31.00
N GLU A 52 -28.17 -23.66 -32.01
CA GLU A 52 -26.84 -23.06 -31.96
C GLU A 52 -26.89 -21.54 -31.73
N LEU A 53 -27.77 -20.82 -32.43
CA LEU A 53 -27.98 -19.39 -32.21
C LEU A 53 -28.52 -19.08 -30.82
N GLN A 54 -29.40 -19.93 -30.30
CA GLN A 54 -29.97 -19.75 -28.97
C GLN A 54 -28.92 -19.94 -27.87
N VAL A 55 -28.03 -20.93 -28.02
CA VAL A 55 -26.89 -21.12 -27.11
C VAL A 55 -25.94 -19.92 -27.17
N ALA A 56 -25.58 -19.45 -28.37
CA ALA A 56 -24.69 -18.30 -28.53
C ALA A 56 -25.29 -17.00 -27.96
N ALA A 57 -26.61 -16.80 -28.09
CA ALA A 57 -27.31 -15.66 -27.52
C ALA A 57 -27.30 -15.70 -25.98
N GLU A 58 -27.47 -16.87 -25.38
CA GLU A 58 -27.41 -17.05 -23.93
C GLU A 58 -26.00 -16.78 -23.38
N GLU A 59 -24.96 -17.29 -24.04
CA GLU A 59 -23.57 -17.02 -23.66
C GLU A 59 -23.22 -15.52 -23.73
N LEU A 60 -23.70 -14.80 -24.75
CA LEU A 60 -23.48 -13.36 -24.88
C LEU A 60 -24.23 -12.56 -23.81
N ASN A 61 -25.46 -12.95 -23.50
CA ASN A 61 -26.21 -12.33 -22.40
C ASN A 61 -25.47 -12.54 -21.07
N GLN A 62 -24.98 -13.75 -20.82
CA GLN A 62 -24.19 -14.05 -19.62
C GLN A 62 -22.90 -13.21 -19.54
N GLN A 63 -22.15 -13.06 -20.63
CA GLN A 63 -20.97 -12.19 -20.68
C GLN A 63 -21.31 -10.72 -20.47
N SER A 64 -22.43 -10.26 -21.03
CA SER A 64 -22.92 -8.88 -20.85
C SER A 64 -23.27 -8.63 -19.38
N GLU A 65 -23.98 -9.55 -18.73
CA GLU A 65 -24.32 -9.48 -17.31
C GLU A 65 -23.06 -9.45 -16.43
N GLU A 66 -22.07 -10.30 -16.72
CA GLU A 66 -20.80 -10.34 -15.98
C GLU A 66 -19.98 -9.05 -16.15
N LEU A 67 -19.94 -8.49 -17.37
CA LEU A 67 -19.28 -7.22 -17.65
C LEU A 67 -19.96 -6.05 -16.93
N VAL A 68 -21.29 -6.00 -16.95
CA VAL A 68 -22.07 -4.98 -16.24
C VAL A 68 -21.82 -5.09 -14.74
N ALA A 69 -21.86 -6.30 -14.17
CA ALA A 69 -21.59 -6.53 -12.75
C ALA A 69 -20.17 -6.10 -12.35
N THR A 70 -19.17 -6.44 -13.19
CA THR A 70 -17.77 -6.04 -12.97
C THR A 70 -17.62 -4.53 -13.03
N ARG A 71 -18.25 -3.86 -14.01
CA ARG A 71 -18.20 -2.41 -14.16
C ARG A 71 -18.84 -1.68 -12.99
N VAL A 72 -20.02 -2.12 -12.54
CA VAL A 72 -20.71 -1.57 -11.36
C VAL A 72 -19.81 -1.68 -10.12
N THR A 73 -19.12 -2.81 -9.97
CA THR A 73 -18.20 -3.03 -8.84
C THR A 73 -17.02 -2.05 -8.88
N ILE A 74 -16.36 -1.92 -10.04
CA ILE A 74 -15.25 -0.99 -10.23
C ILE A 74 -15.69 0.46 -10.02
N GLU A 75 -16.86 0.85 -10.54
CA GLU A 75 -17.42 2.20 -10.36
C GLU A 75 -17.74 2.48 -8.89
N ALA A 76 -18.27 1.51 -8.15
CA ALA A 76 -18.54 1.63 -6.72
C ALA A 76 -17.24 1.80 -5.90
N GLU A 77 -16.20 1.01 -6.19
CA GLU A 77 -14.89 1.15 -5.55
C GLU A 77 -14.25 2.50 -5.88
N SER A 78 -14.26 2.92 -7.14
CA SER A 78 -13.76 4.23 -7.58
C SER A 78 -14.47 5.37 -6.85
N HIS A 79 -15.79 5.31 -6.74
CA HIS A 79 -16.58 6.28 -5.98
C HIS A 79 -16.24 6.28 -4.48
N HIS A 80 -15.99 5.11 -3.90
CA HIS A 80 -15.57 4.99 -2.50
C HIS A 80 -14.21 5.67 -2.27
N TYR A 81 -13.20 5.39 -3.11
CA TYR A 81 -11.89 6.03 -3.01
C TYR A 81 -11.97 7.54 -3.25
N GLN A 82 -12.78 7.98 -4.22
CA GLN A 82 -13.03 9.40 -4.46
C GLN A 82 -13.58 10.07 -3.20
N ASN A 83 -14.54 9.45 -2.51
CA ASN A 83 -15.08 9.98 -1.26
C ASN A 83 -14.02 10.04 -0.15
N LEU A 84 -13.23 8.98 0.04
CA LEU A 84 -12.15 8.98 1.04
C LEU A 84 -11.13 10.09 0.80
N PHE A 85 -10.71 10.27 -0.46
CA PHE A 85 -9.82 11.36 -0.85
C PHE A 85 -10.46 12.72 -0.59
N GLU A 86 -11.71 12.89 -1.02
CA GLU A 86 -12.40 14.18 -1.02
C GLU A 86 -12.74 14.71 0.37
N PHE A 87 -13.17 13.81 1.25
CA PHE A 87 -13.59 14.15 2.61
C PHE A 87 -12.47 13.93 3.64
N ALA A 88 -11.24 13.63 3.21
CA ALA A 88 -10.12 13.56 4.11
C ALA A 88 -9.92 14.91 4.86
N PRO A 89 -9.58 14.86 6.16
CA PRO A 89 -9.46 16.08 6.98
C PRO A 89 -8.23 16.93 6.60
N ASP A 90 -7.16 16.29 6.15
CA ASP A 90 -5.91 16.93 5.75
C ASP A 90 -5.90 17.27 4.25
N GLY A 91 -5.11 18.26 3.86
CA GLY A 91 -4.98 18.67 2.47
C GLY A 91 -4.16 17.70 1.65
N TYR A 92 -4.76 17.06 0.65
CA TYR A 92 -4.07 16.17 -0.29
C TYR A 92 -3.99 16.77 -1.69
N LEU A 93 -2.82 16.65 -2.33
CA LEU A 93 -2.59 17.00 -3.73
C LEU A 93 -1.88 15.85 -4.44
N VAL A 94 -2.23 15.64 -5.71
CA VAL A 94 -1.47 14.76 -6.61
C VAL A 94 -0.86 15.62 -7.71
N THR A 95 0.44 15.51 -7.92
CA THR A 95 1.15 16.23 -8.98
C THR A 95 1.91 15.28 -9.92
N ASP A 96 2.26 15.77 -11.11
CA ASP A 96 3.33 15.16 -11.91
C ASP A 96 4.72 15.47 -11.30
N PHE A 97 5.79 15.01 -11.94
CA PHE A 97 7.17 15.27 -11.51
C PHE A 97 7.63 16.71 -11.74
N GLN A 98 6.95 17.44 -12.60
CA GLN A 98 7.15 18.87 -12.84
C GLN A 98 6.44 19.71 -11.76
N GLY A 99 5.63 19.07 -10.90
CA GLY A 99 4.89 19.70 -9.80
C GLY A 99 3.57 20.32 -10.26
N VAL A 100 3.04 19.97 -11.42
CA VAL A 100 1.71 20.38 -11.89
C VAL A 100 0.64 19.58 -11.18
N ILE A 101 -0.32 20.26 -10.57
CA ILE A 101 -1.40 19.64 -9.80
C ILE A 101 -2.38 18.95 -10.76
N HIS A 102 -2.59 17.65 -10.58
CA HIS A 102 -3.62 16.86 -11.27
C HIS A 102 -4.88 16.73 -10.43
N GLN A 103 -4.73 16.48 -9.13
CA GLN A 103 -5.86 16.29 -8.21
C GLN A 103 -5.62 17.06 -6.92
N ALA A 104 -6.72 17.53 -6.32
CA ALA A 104 -6.74 18.28 -5.09
C ALA A 104 -8.02 17.96 -4.32
N ASN A 105 -7.90 17.57 -3.05
CA ASN A 105 -9.08 17.29 -2.25
C ASN A 105 -9.74 18.56 -1.69
N GLN A 106 -10.88 18.40 -1.01
CA GLN A 106 -11.61 19.56 -0.48
C GLN A 106 -10.84 20.29 0.64
N ALA A 107 -10.06 19.57 1.44
CA ALA A 107 -9.29 20.18 2.53
C ALA A 107 -8.17 21.10 2.00
N ILE A 108 -7.42 20.70 0.97
CA ILE A 108 -6.38 21.57 0.40
C ILE A 108 -6.97 22.80 -0.29
N ALA A 109 -8.11 22.64 -0.96
CA ALA A 109 -8.83 23.75 -1.58
C ALA A 109 -9.21 24.82 -0.55
N ARG A 110 -9.75 24.40 0.61
CA ARG A 110 -10.02 25.30 1.75
C ARG A 110 -8.75 25.93 2.31
N LEU A 111 -7.69 25.14 2.45
CA LEU A 111 -6.42 25.56 3.04
C LEU A 111 -5.69 26.61 2.18
N LEU A 112 -5.69 26.44 0.85
CA LEU A 112 -5.14 27.41 -0.12
C LEU A 112 -6.12 28.53 -0.49
N SER A 113 -7.35 28.47 0.02
CA SER A 113 -8.43 29.42 -0.28
C SER A 113 -8.70 29.58 -1.78
N CYS A 114 -8.74 28.44 -2.48
CA CYS A 114 -8.98 28.32 -3.93
C CYS A 114 -10.06 27.27 -4.20
N THR A 115 -10.72 27.34 -5.36
CA THR A 115 -11.57 26.23 -5.82
C THR A 115 -10.69 25.12 -6.42
N LYS A 116 -11.18 23.88 -6.45
CA LYS A 116 -10.42 22.74 -6.97
C LYS A 116 -10.13 22.87 -8.45
N GLU A 117 -11.10 23.37 -9.21
CA GLU A 117 -11.01 23.60 -10.65
C GLU A 117 -9.89 24.59 -10.98
N PHE A 118 -9.60 25.51 -10.05
CA PHE A 118 -8.50 26.44 -10.18
C PHE A 118 -7.14 25.83 -9.79
N LEU A 119 -7.12 24.83 -8.89
CA LEU A 119 -5.89 24.15 -8.49
C LEU A 119 -5.39 23.22 -9.60
N SER A 120 -6.29 22.48 -10.26
CA SER A 120 -5.94 21.57 -11.34
C SER A 120 -5.22 22.29 -12.49
N GLY A 121 -4.12 21.71 -12.95
CA GLY A 121 -3.24 22.25 -13.99
C GLY A 121 -2.30 23.37 -13.52
N LYS A 122 -2.35 23.80 -12.26
CA LYS A 122 -1.41 24.82 -11.74
C LYS A 122 -0.16 24.18 -11.14
N PRO A 123 1.03 24.76 -11.34
CA PRO A 123 2.22 24.32 -10.63
C PRO A 123 2.10 24.58 -9.13
N LEU A 124 2.35 23.58 -8.30
CA LEU A 124 2.31 23.68 -6.83
C LEU A 124 3.19 24.81 -6.29
N ALA A 125 4.34 25.05 -6.94
CA ALA A 125 5.27 26.11 -6.58
C ALA A 125 4.66 27.53 -6.58
N ILE A 126 3.54 27.77 -7.29
CA ILE A 126 2.87 29.09 -7.26
C ILE A 126 2.28 29.42 -5.88
N PHE A 127 1.90 28.39 -5.12
CA PHE A 127 1.33 28.49 -3.78
C PHE A 127 2.39 28.54 -2.68
N ILE A 128 3.66 28.68 -3.05
CA ILE A 128 4.79 28.88 -2.13
C ILE A 128 5.20 30.35 -2.20
N VAL A 129 5.59 30.91 -1.04
CA VAL A 129 6.08 32.29 -0.96
C VAL A 129 7.25 32.50 -1.92
N GLU A 130 7.30 33.69 -2.53
CA GLU A 130 8.21 33.97 -3.64
C GLU A 130 9.69 33.66 -3.33
N THR A 131 10.13 33.96 -2.11
CA THR A 131 11.50 33.73 -1.63
C THR A 131 11.89 32.25 -1.56
N GLU A 132 10.93 31.33 -1.44
CA GLU A 132 11.18 29.88 -1.28
C GLU A 132 10.90 29.07 -2.55
N ARG A 133 10.38 29.70 -3.62
CA ARG A 133 10.00 28.99 -4.86
C ARG A 133 11.16 28.29 -5.56
N GLN A 134 12.30 28.96 -5.68
CA GLN A 134 13.48 28.38 -6.35
C GLN A 134 14.06 27.21 -5.54
N PRO A 135 14.33 27.34 -4.22
CA PRO A 135 14.70 26.20 -3.37
C PRO A 135 13.72 25.03 -3.47
N PHE A 136 12.42 25.30 -3.51
CA PHE A 136 11.40 24.26 -3.63
C PHE A 136 11.45 23.53 -4.99
N ARG A 137 11.61 24.27 -6.10
CA ARG A 137 11.77 23.65 -7.43
C ARG A 137 13.02 22.78 -7.54
N SER A 138 14.13 23.22 -6.93
CA SER A 138 15.32 22.39 -6.84
C SER A 138 15.02 21.10 -6.05
N LYS A 139 14.36 21.18 -4.89
CA LYS A 139 13.93 20.00 -4.13
C LYS A 139 13.03 19.07 -4.96
N LEU A 140 12.04 19.61 -5.67
CA LEU A 140 11.15 18.84 -6.56
C LEU A 140 11.92 17.96 -7.56
N SER A 141 12.96 18.50 -8.19
CA SER A 141 13.76 17.74 -9.18
C SER A 141 14.49 16.53 -8.59
N TYR A 142 14.81 16.55 -7.29
CA TYR A 142 15.47 15.43 -6.61
C TYR A 142 14.48 14.39 -6.07
N LEU A 143 13.19 14.73 -5.89
CA LEU A 143 12.19 13.81 -5.32
C LEU A 143 11.89 12.62 -6.22
N HIS A 144 12.00 12.78 -7.54
CA HIS A 144 11.80 11.67 -8.50
C HIS A 144 12.78 10.51 -8.28
N GLN A 145 13.97 10.78 -7.73
CA GLN A 145 15.01 9.78 -7.53
C GLN A 145 14.84 8.99 -6.21
N SER A 146 13.97 9.43 -5.29
CA SER A 146 13.78 8.77 -4.00
C SER A 146 12.39 8.12 -3.88
N ARG A 147 12.35 6.79 -3.71
CA ARG A 147 11.12 6.05 -3.34
C ARG A 147 10.75 6.15 -1.85
N ARG A 148 11.37 7.09 -1.12
CA ARG A 148 11.15 7.29 0.32
C ARG A 148 10.21 8.47 0.55
N VAL A 149 9.43 8.39 1.62
CA VAL A 149 8.63 9.51 2.11
C VAL A 149 9.58 10.64 2.53
N GLN A 150 9.35 11.85 2.01
CA GLN A 150 10.14 13.04 2.32
C GLN A 150 9.25 14.08 3.00
N GLU A 151 9.81 14.81 3.96
CA GLU A 151 9.11 15.90 4.65
C GLU A 151 9.78 17.23 4.33
N ILE A 152 9.00 18.20 3.86
CA ILE A 152 9.45 19.51 3.43
C ILE A 152 8.66 20.56 4.20
N GLU A 153 9.34 21.35 5.02
CA GLU A 153 8.77 22.55 5.61
C GLU A 153 8.98 23.75 4.67
N THR A 154 7.90 24.49 4.42
CA THR A 154 7.93 25.72 3.60
C THR A 154 6.81 26.66 4.01
N ARG A 155 6.88 27.91 3.59
CA ARG A 155 5.77 28.85 3.72
C ARG A 155 4.91 28.83 2.46
N MET A 156 3.65 28.49 2.64
CA MET A 156 2.65 28.54 1.58
C MET A 156 1.89 29.86 1.62
N GLN A 157 1.62 30.40 0.43
CA GLN A 157 0.89 31.63 0.20
C GLN A 157 -0.46 31.30 -0.46
N PRO A 158 -1.56 31.29 0.32
CA PRO A 158 -2.92 31.27 -0.24
C PRO A 158 -3.15 32.46 -1.16
N ARG A 159 -4.08 32.32 -2.12
CA ARG A 159 -4.38 33.39 -3.09
C ARG A 159 -4.97 34.65 -2.44
N SER A 160 -5.68 34.50 -1.32
CA SER A 160 -6.47 35.58 -0.69
C SER A 160 -6.27 35.69 0.83
N LYS A 161 -5.21 35.08 1.38
CA LYS A 161 -4.90 35.09 2.83
C LYS A 161 -3.40 35.16 3.06
N ASP A 162 -3.02 35.46 4.30
CA ASP A 162 -1.62 35.50 4.74
C ASP A 162 -0.89 34.18 4.56
N ALA A 163 0.41 34.27 4.31
CA ALA A 163 1.28 33.10 4.25
C ALA A 163 1.30 32.36 5.58
N PHE A 164 1.18 31.04 5.52
CA PHE A 164 1.25 30.17 6.68
C PHE A 164 2.38 29.14 6.50
N ASN A 165 2.87 28.62 7.63
CA ASN A 165 3.86 27.56 7.62
C ASN A 165 3.16 26.23 7.32
N ALA A 166 3.67 25.51 6.33
CA ALA A 166 3.15 24.22 5.91
C ALA A 166 4.24 23.15 6.08
N ALA A 167 3.83 22.00 6.61
CA ALA A 167 4.59 20.77 6.51
C ALA A 167 4.00 19.97 5.34
N LEU A 168 4.84 19.68 4.34
CA LEU A 168 4.49 18.90 3.15
C LEU A 168 5.17 17.54 3.23
N THR A 169 4.40 16.48 3.33
CA THR A 169 4.89 15.11 3.21
C THR A 169 4.64 14.63 1.78
N VAL A 170 5.67 14.15 1.09
CA VAL A 170 5.56 13.70 -0.30
C VAL A 170 5.95 12.22 -0.43
N THR A 171 5.15 11.48 -1.19
CA THR A 171 5.36 10.07 -1.52
C THR A 171 5.16 9.85 -3.02
N THR A 172 5.99 9.01 -3.63
CA THR A 172 5.87 8.69 -5.07
C THR A 172 4.89 7.53 -5.27
N MET A 173 3.92 7.71 -6.18
CA MET A 173 3.00 6.66 -6.61
C MET A 173 3.46 6.07 -7.95
N THR A 174 3.36 4.75 -8.07
CA THR A 174 3.66 4.01 -9.30
C THR A 174 2.40 3.79 -10.14
N ASN A 175 2.54 3.74 -11.46
CA ASN A 175 1.47 3.31 -12.36
C ASN A 175 1.25 1.78 -12.28
N SER A 176 0.31 1.27 -13.07
CA SER A 176 0.03 -0.16 -13.21
C SER A 176 1.19 -1.00 -13.76
N LEU A 177 2.24 -0.35 -14.28
CA LEU A 177 3.47 -0.96 -14.77
C LEU A 177 4.62 -0.87 -13.74
N GLY A 178 4.37 -0.35 -12.53
CA GLY A 178 5.39 -0.21 -11.48
C GLY A 178 6.31 1.00 -11.65
N GLU A 179 6.13 1.82 -12.68
CA GLU A 179 6.94 3.01 -12.93
C GLU A 179 6.40 4.20 -12.12
N PRO A 180 7.26 5.04 -11.55
CA PRO A 180 6.84 6.24 -10.84
C PRO A 180 6.06 7.14 -11.81
N ALA A 181 4.81 7.47 -11.49
CA ALA A 181 3.93 8.24 -12.36
C ALA A 181 3.47 9.56 -11.74
N TYR A 182 3.28 9.59 -10.42
CA TYR A 182 2.74 10.78 -9.72
C TYR A 182 3.39 10.96 -8.36
N LEU A 183 3.32 12.19 -7.84
CA LEU A 183 3.68 12.53 -6.46
C LEU A 183 2.40 12.81 -5.67
N CYS A 184 2.24 12.14 -4.54
CA CYS A 184 1.17 12.39 -3.57
C CYS A 184 1.71 13.26 -2.44
N TRP A 185 1.06 14.39 -2.21
CA TRP A 185 1.42 15.38 -1.21
C TRP A 185 0.35 15.46 -0.14
N LEU A 186 0.78 15.38 1.11
CA LEU A 186 0.00 15.70 2.29
C LEU A 186 0.47 17.05 2.81
N VAL A 187 -0.44 18.01 2.91
CA VAL A 187 -0.17 19.38 3.34
C VAL A 187 -0.91 19.64 4.64
N ARG A 188 -0.14 19.94 5.69
CA ARG A 188 -0.66 20.30 7.01
C ARG A 188 -0.21 21.69 7.38
N ARG A 189 -1.08 22.46 8.03
CA ARG A 189 -0.70 23.73 8.65
C ARG A 189 0.14 23.43 9.88
N SER A 190 1.39 23.90 9.90
CA SER A 190 2.29 23.77 11.04
C SER A 190 2.13 24.99 11.95
N ALA A 191 1.77 24.76 13.21
CA ALA A 191 1.76 25.81 14.23
C ALA A 191 3.21 26.09 14.64
N ARG A 192 3.89 27.01 13.94
CA ARG A 192 5.25 27.51 14.25
C ARG A 192 6.13 26.49 14.99
N HIS A 193 6.74 25.56 14.27
CA HIS A 193 8.07 25.13 14.71
C HIS A 193 9.05 26.17 14.19
N SER A 194 9.47 27.05 15.10
CA SER A 194 10.70 27.80 14.96
C SER A 194 11.79 26.82 14.52
N LEU A 195 12.50 27.20 13.45
CA LEU A 195 13.90 26.85 13.24
C LEU A 195 14.52 26.56 14.59
N LEU A 196 14.87 25.29 14.81
CA LEU A 196 15.78 24.93 15.89
C LEU A 196 16.97 25.86 15.73
N PRO A 197 17.28 26.75 16.70
CA PRO A 197 18.62 27.29 16.72
C PRO A 197 19.52 26.06 16.82
N ASN A 198 20.52 25.99 15.93
CA ASN A 198 21.67 25.13 16.12
C ASN A 198 22.14 25.32 17.57
N LEU A 199 21.74 24.41 18.45
CA LEU A 199 22.40 24.18 19.72
C LEU A 199 23.40 23.09 19.41
N GLU A 200 24.51 23.50 18.82
CA GLU A 200 25.75 22.77 19.07
C GLU A 200 26.02 22.89 20.57
N GLU A 201 25.65 21.84 21.31
CA GLU A 201 26.44 21.24 22.38
C GLU A 201 25.90 19.84 22.69
N ASN A 202 26.19 18.92 21.74
CA ASN A 202 26.78 17.58 21.84
C ASN A 202 26.64 16.67 23.09
N HIS A 203 25.85 17.01 24.11
CA HIS A 203 25.57 16.10 25.21
C HIS A 203 24.26 15.36 24.96
N ASN A 204 24.37 14.08 24.56
CA ASN A 204 23.22 13.19 24.53
C ASN A 204 22.97 12.68 25.97
N PRO A 205 21.90 13.11 26.67
CA PRO A 205 21.62 12.74 28.06
C PRO A 205 21.38 11.23 28.24
N ILE A 206 21.16 10.48 27.15
CA ILE A 206 21.12 9.02 27.17
C ILE A 206 22.46 8.44 27.66
N ARG A 207 23.58 9.12 27.40
CA ARG A 207 24.92 8.69 27.83
C ARG A 207 25.14 8.79 29.34
N ASP A 208 24.29 9.51 30.06
CA ASP A 208 24.34 9.61 31.53
C ASP A 208 23.80 8.36 32.23
N TYR A 209 23.06 7.53 31.50
CA TYR A 209 22.46 6.31 32.04
C TYR A 209 23.38 5.11 31.86
N PRO A 210 23.41 4.17 32.84
CA PRO A 210 24.19 2.95 32.72
C PRO A 210 23.80 2.14 31.48
N LEU A 211 24.80 1.76 30.69
CA LEU A 211 24.60 0.92 29.52
C LEU A 211 24.45 -0.55 29.92
N HIS A 212 23.34 -1.16 29.52
CA HIS A 212 23.06 -2.58 29.67
C HIS A 212 23.23 -3.30 28.34
N ARG A 213 23.73 -4.53 28.39
CA ARG A 213 23.98 -5.37 27.21
C ARG A 213 23.25 -6.69 27.35
N TYR A 214 22.62 -7.11 26.27
CA TYR A 214 21.93 -8.40 26.17
C TYR A 214 22.34 -9.10 24.88
N THR A 215 22.57 -10.39 24.95
CA THR A 215 22.88 -11.23 23.80
C THR A 215 21.62 -11.81 23.19
N ARG A 216 21.71 -12.23 21.92
CA ARG A 216 20.57 -12.79 21.20
C ARG A 216 19.90 -13.93 21.98
N GLY A 217 18.58 -13.85 22.14
CA GLY A 217 17.73 -14.83 22.82
C GLY A 217 17.48 -14.50 24.29
N GLU A 218 18.22 -13.56 24.88
CA GLU A 218 17.98 -13.14 26.26
C GLU A 218 16.69 -12.32 26.38
N VAL A 219 15.97 -12.56 27.48
CA VAL A 219 14.81 -11.77 27.86
C VAL A 219 15.31 -10.51 28.55
N ILE A 220 14.88 -9.35 28.06
CA ILE A 220 15.21 -8.06 28.62
C ILE A 220 14.22 -7.76 29.75
N PRO A 221 14.69 -7.57 31.00
CA PRO A 221 13.82 -7.25 32.12
C PRO A 221 13.08 -5.93 31.90
N LEU A 222 11.77 -5.96 32.09
CA LEU A 222 10.90 -4.79 32.05
C LEU A 222 10.63 -4.34 33.48
N LYS A 223 11.07 -3.14 33.83
CA LYS A 223 10.87 -2.58 35.16
C LYS A 223 9.69 -1.62 35.16
N LEU A 224 8.94 -1.66 36.27
CA LEU A 224 7.86 -0.71 36.51
C LEU A 224 8.44 0.71 36.58
N GLN A 225 7.78 1.67 35.92
CA GLN A 225 8.15 3.08 35.88
C GLN A 225 9.45 3.45 35.14
N GLU A 226 10.03 2.53 34.36
CA GLU A 226 11.18 2.82 33.50
C GLU A 226 10.84 2.57 32.02
N ILE A 227 11.42 3.39 31.15
CA ILE A 227 11.41 3.22 29.70
C ILE A 227 12.79 2.72 29.28
N CYS A 228 12.82 1.67 28.46
CA CYS A 228 14.05 1.18 27.84
C CYS A 228 14.29 1.96 26.55
N TRP A 229 15.48 2.52 26.39
CA TRP A 229 15.95 3.12 25.14
C TRP A 229 16.97 2.20 24.48
N VAL A 230 16.74 1.79 23.23
CA VAL A 230 17.69 0.97 22.48
C VAL A 230 18.78 1.85 21.88
N CYS A 231 20.02 1.69 22.33
CA CYS A 231 21.18 2.34 21.72
C CYS A 231 21.58 1.62 20.43
N GLN A 232 21.63 0.28 20.48
CA GLN A 232 22.05 -0.57 19.37
C GLN A 232 21.34 -1.92 19.43
N GLY A 233 21.14 -2.53 18.26
CA GLY A 233 20.56 -3.84 18.13
C GLY A 233 19.05 -3.81 17.98
N TRP A 234 18.45 -5.00 17.99
CA TRP A 234 17.03 -5.21 17.76
C TRP A 234 16.40 -6.07 18.84
N VAL A 235 15.23 -5.63 19.29
CA VAL A 235 14.43 -6.29 20.32
C VAL A 235 13.09 -6.72 19.71
N LYS A 236 12.73 -7.99 19.90
CA LYS A 236 11.38 -8.52 19.65
C LYS A 236 10.49 -8.16 20.81
N LEU A 237 9.34 -7.56 20.51
CA LEU A 237 8.31 -7.27 21.49
C LEU A 237 7.13 -8.20 21.24
N SER A 238 6.71 -8.95 22.25
CA SER A 238 5.65 -9.95 22.12
C SER A 238 4.74 -9.99 23.34
N THR A 239 3.59 -10.63 23.14
CA THR A 239 2.64 -10.99 24.21
C THR A 239 2.18 -12.43 24.02
N PHE A 240 1.40 -12.99 24.94
CA PHE A 240 0.78 -14.30 24.77
C PHE A 240 -0.73 -14.19 24.65
N SER A 241 -1.31 -14.97 23.73
CA SER A 241 -2.76 -15.16 23.67
C SER A 241 -3.27 -15.94 24.88
N GLY A 242 -4.60 -15.94 25.09
CA GLY A 242 -5.24 -16.82 26.09
C GLY A 242 -5.01 -18.32 25.84
N THR A 243 -4.53 -18.70 24.65
CA THR A 243 -4.15 -20.08 24.30
C THR A 243 -2.65 -20.37 24.50
N GLY A 244 -1.89 -19.40 25.02
CA GLY A 244 -0.44 -19.52 25.23
C GLY A 244 0.40 -19.36 23.96
N LYS A 245 -0.19 -18.95 22.84
CA LYS A 245 0.57 -18.66 21.60
C LYS A 245 1.23 -17.30 21.70
N GLU A 246 2.53 -17.23 21.39
CA GLU A 246 3.27 -15.97 21.32
C GLU A 246 2.78 -15.13 20.12
N ILE A 247 2.39 -13.89 20.40
CA ILE A 247 1.94 -12.88 19.44
C ILE A 247 3.00 -11.80 19.32
N LEU A 248 3.51 -11.57 18.12
CA LEU A 248 4.42 -10.47 17.83
C LEU A 248 3.67 -9.12 17.92
N MET A 249 4.16 -8.22 18.77
CA MET A 249 3.66 -6.85 18.95
C MET A 249 4.56 -5.80 18.24
N GLY A 250 5.65 -6.26 17.63
CA GLY A 250 6.56 -5.48 16.80
C GLY A 250 8.01 -5.56 17.27
N LEU A 251 8.82 -4.65 16.76
CA LEU A 251 10.27 -4.59 16.98
C LEU A 251 10.66 -3.24 17.61
N ALA A 252 11.76 -3.21 18.33
CA ALA A 252 12.42 -1.98 18.78
C ALA A 252 13.90 -2.02 18.37
N GLY A 253 14.30 -1.08 17.52
CA GLY A 253 15.67 -0.90 17.04
C GLY A 253 16.32 0.34 17.62
N SER A 254 17.50 0.73 17.11
CA SER A 254 18.22 1.91 17.60
C SER A 254 17.34 3.17 17.63
N SER A 255 17.43 3.92 18.72
CA SER A 255 16.64 5.11 19.03
C SER A 255 15.14 4.89 19.26
N MET A 256 14.68 3.64 19.24
CA MET A 256 13.34 3.30 19.67
C MET A 256 13.29 3.04 21.17
N VAL A 257 12.08 3.14 21.70
CA VAL A 257 11.81 2.86 23.11
C VAL A 257 10.79 1.75 23.28
N PHE A 258 10.90 1.04 24.39
CA PHE A 258 9.93 0.03 24.82
C PHE A 258 9.87 -0.03 26.34
N GLY A 259 8.83 -0.64 26.89
CA GLY A 259 8.65 -0.72 28.34
C GLY A 259 7.22 -1.05 28.71
N SER A 260 7.01 -1.50 29.94
CA SER A 260 5.66 -1.84 30.44
C SER A 260 4.73 -0.62 30.49
N LEU A 261 5.28 0.60 30.55
CA LEU A 261 4.50 1.86 30.53
C LEU A 261 3.84 2.15 29.17
N LEU A 262 4.34 1.55 28.10
CA LEU A 262 3.91 1.84 26.73
C LEU A 262 2.86 0.84 26.22
N THR A 263 2.36 -0.05 27.08
CA THR A 263 1.43 -1.10 26.70
C THR A 263 0.44 -1.42 27.82
N SER A 264 -0.75 -1.87 27.45
CA SER A 264 -1.76 -2.39 28.38
C SER A 264 -1.73 -3.92 28.50
N MET A 265 -0.80 -4.60 27.80
CA MET A 265 -0.71 -6.05 27.77
C MET A 265 -0.12 -6.60 29.08
N GLN A 266 -0.81 -7.56 29.70
CA GLN A 266 -0.39 -8.17 30.96
C GLN A 266 0.85 -9.07 30.83
N LEU A 267 1.01 -9.74 29.68
CA LEU A 267 2.10 -10.70 29.42
C LEU A 267 3.07 -10.17 28.37
N TYR A 268 3.50 -8.91 28.53
CA TYR A 268 4.42 -8.26 27.60
C TYR A 268 5.87 -8.71 27.83
N GLN A 269 6.56 -9.08 26.76
CA GLN A 269 7.96 -9.52 26.78
C GLN A 269 8.80 -8.76 25.76
N ALA A 270 10.08 -8.61 26.10
CA ALA A 270 11.12 -8.06 25.25
C ALA A 270 12.27 -9.07 25.14
N ILE A 271 12.61 -9.49 23.93
CA ILE A 271 13.62 -10.53 23.68
C ILE A 271 14.66 -9.97 22.69
N ALA A 272 15.94 -10.07 23.01
CA ALA A 272 17.00 -9.62 22.13
C ALA A 272 17.08 -10.49 20.85
N LEU A 273 16.97 -9.89 19.67
CA LEU A 273 17.12 -10.58 18.38
C LEU A 273 18.54 -10.51 17.82
N SER A 274 19.34 -9.58 18.33
CA SER A 274 20.77 -9.40 18.07
C SER A 274 21.49 -9.15 19.39
N ASP A 275 22.77 -8.80 19.35
CA ASP A 275 23.41 -8.13 20.48
C ASP A 275 22.76 -6.74 20.64
N VAL A 276 22.18 -6.50 21.82
CA VAL A 276 21.42 -5.30 22.14
C VAL A 276 22.16 -4.51 23.21
N GLN A 277 22.29 -3.21 22.97
CA GLN A 277 22.74 -2.24 23.96
C GLN A 277 21.60 -1.27 24.25
N LEU A 278 21.25 -1.08 25.52
CA LEU A 278 20.15 -0.20 25.92
C LEU A 278 20.43 0.48 27.25
N VAL A 279 19.65 1.52 27.54
CA VAL A 279 19.61 2.17 28.84
C VAL A 279 18.20 2.15 29.42
N TYR A 280 18.11 2.15 30.75
CA TYR A 280 16.85 2.31 31.47
C TYR A 280 16.70 3.75 31.94
N ILE A 281 15.60 4.39 31.56
CA ILE A 281 15.30 5.79 31.87
C ILE A 281 14.05 5.83 32.74
N PRO A 282 14.13 6.30 34.01
CA PRO A 282 12.96 6.49 34.85
C PRO A 282 11.97 7.47 34.20
N LEU A 283 10.68 7.16 34.24
CA LEU A 283 9.64 8.00 33.65
C LEU A 283 9.63 9.42 34.24
N GLU A 284 9.93 9.55 35.53
CA GLU A 284 10.05 10.84 36.21
C GLU A 284 11.10 11.72 35.52
N GLN A 285 12.24 11.17 35.11
CA GLN A 285 13.29 11.92 34.40
C GLN A 285 12.82 12.36 33.01
N VAL A 286 12.05 11.52 32.32
CA VAL A 286 11.44 11.88 31.03
C VAL A 286 10.44 13.03 31.21
N ASN A 287 9.63 13.00 32.28
CA ASN A 287 8.64 14.04 32.57
C ASN A 287 9.28 15.36 33.00
N SER A 288 10.40 15.31 33.73
CA SER A 288 11.08 16.49 34.27
C SER A 288 12.09 17.10 33.29
N SER A 289 12.48 16.40 32.21
CA SER A 289 13.47 16.87 31.23
C SER A 289 12.89 16.96 29.83
N LEU A 290 12.73 18.20 29.33
CA LEU A 290 12.30 18.46 27.95
C LEU A 290 13.25 17.83 26.92
N GLN A 291 14.55 17.76 27.21
CA GLN A 291 15.53 17.16 26.30
C GLN A 291 15.32 15.64 26.19
N LEU A 292 15.11 14.94 27.31
CA LEU A 292 14.80 13.51 27.30
C LEU A 292 13.45 13.23 26.63
N ALA A 293 12.42 14.01 26.94
CA ALA A 293 11.12 13.90 26.29
C ALA A 293 11.25 14.03 24.75
N ARG A 294 12.02 15.01 24.26
CA ARG A 294 12.26 15.22 22.83
C ARG A 294 13.03 14.08 22.17
N LEU A 295 13.88 13.38 22.91
CA LEU A 295 14.57 12.19 22.41
C LEU A 295 13.61 11.00 22.34
N VAL A 296 12.83 10.76 23.41
CA VAL A 296 11.95 9.57 23.54
C VAL A 296 10.75 9.62 22.59
N LEU A 297 10.16 10.80 22.38
CA LEU A 297 8.92 10.95 21.60
C LEU A 297 9.00 10.38 20.17
N PRO A 298 10.04 10.66 19.36
CA PRO A 298 10.21 10.03 18.05
C PRO A 298 10.21 8.50 18.09
N GLY A 299 10.86 7.89 19.09
CA GLY A 299 10.89 6.44 19.26
C GLY A 299 9.51 5.85 19.58
N ILE A 300 8.71 6.54 20.39
CA ILE A 300 7.30 6.17 20.65
C ILE A 300 6.47 6.29 19.37
N ALA A 301 6.62 7.40 18.64
CA ALA A 301 5.88 7.64 17.40
C ALA A 301 6.21 6.57 16.34
N GLN A 302 7.47 6.15 16.24
CA GLN A 302 7.88 5.06 15.35
C GLN A 302 7.23 3.73 15.74
N ARG A 303 7.21 3.40 17.04
CA ARG A 303 6.50 2.21 17.56
C ARG A 303 5.00 2.22 17.25
N LEU A 304 4.36 3.39 17.32
CA LEU A 304 2.95 3.55 16.97
C LEU A 304 2.71 3.29 15.48
N LYS A 305 3.46 3.95 14.59
CA LYS A 305 3.39 3.76 13.14
C LYS A 305 3.61 2.30 12.75
N GLN A 306 4.58 1.64 13.38
CA GLN A 306 4.85 0.21 13.15
C GLN A 306 3.64 -0.66 13.56
N THR A 307 2.98 -0.34 14.67
CA THR A 307 1.78 -1.05 15.12
C THR A 307 0.62 -0.85 14.14
N GLU A 308 0.43 0.37 13.62
CA GLU A 308 -0.56 0.66 12.57
C GLU A 308 -0.31 -0.17 11.29
N HIS A 309 0.95 -0.26 10.84
CA HIS A 309 1.31 -1.11 9.70
C HIS A 309 1.02 -2.60 9.96
N LEU A 310 1.30 -3.11 11.16
CA LEU A 310 0.97 -4.50 11.53
C LEU A 310 -0.54 -4.74 11.54
N LEU A 311 -1.35 -3.76 11.95
CA LEU A 311 -2.82 -3.84 11.88
C LEU A 311 -3.31 -3.87 10.42
N LEU A 312 -2.74 -3.03 9.56
CA LEU A 312 -3.04 -3.05 8.11
C LEU A 312 -2.71 -4.40 7.50
N ILE A 313 -1.53 -4.96 7.81
CA ILE A 313 -1.14 -6.31 7.40
C ILE A 313 -2.15 -7.33 7.90
N SER A 314 -2.51 -7.31 9.19
CA SER A 314 -3.48 -8.27 9.76
C SER A 314 -4.82 -8.25 9.04
N GLY A 315 -5.30 -7.07 8.64
CA GLY A 315 -6.58 -6.86 7.95
C GLY A 315 -6.64 -7.33 6.49
N GLN A 316 -5.50 -7.64 5.85
CA GLN A 316 -5.52 -8.12 4.46
C GLN A 316 -6.15 -9.53 4.35
N PRO A 317 -6.94 -9.80 3.28
CA PRO A 317 -7.68 -11.05 3.14
C PRO A 317 -6.79 -12.25 2.83
N ARG A 318 -5.71 -12.07 2.06
CA ARG A 318 -4.85 -13.16 1.59
C ARG A 318 -3.57 -13.22 2.40
N VAL A 319 -3.24 -14.42 2.91
CA VAL A 319 -2.01 -14.65 3.70
C VAL A 319 -0.73 -14.36 2.91
N LYS A 320 -0.73 -14.62 1.60
CA LYS A 320 0.41 -14.30 0.72
C LYS A 320 0.72 -12.80 0.74
N ASP A 321 -0.31 -11.98 0.62
CA ASP A 321 -0.18 -10.52 0.58
C ASP A 321 0.25 -10.00 1.95
N ARG A 322 -0.30 -10.56 3.04
CA ARG A 322 0.19 -10.29 4.42
C ARG A 322 1.68 -10.57 4.59
N LEU A 323 2.15 -11.70 4.07
CA LEU A 323 3.54 -12.09 4.18
C LEU A 323 4.44 -11.16 3.36
N TRP A 324 4.02 -10.79 2.16
CA TRP A 324 4.77 -9.86 1.32
C TRP A 324 4.88 -8.47 1.94
N GLU A 325 3.75 -7.89 2.37
CA GLU A 325 3.71 -6.59 3.04
C GLU A 325 4.54 -6.57 4.33
N LEU A 326 4.53 -7.68 5.09
CA LEU A 326 5.40 -7.82 6.26
C LEU A 326 6.88 -7.78 5.87
N LEU A 327 7.28 -8.48 4.81
CA LEU A 327 8.67 -8.47 4.35
C LEU A 327 9.08 -7.07 3.86
N LEU A 328 8.19 -6.32 3.22
CA LEU A 328 8.43 -4.91 2.85
C LEU A 328 8.55 -3.99 4.08
N LEU A 329 7.69 -4.17 5.08
CA LEU A 329 7.80 -3.46 6.35
C LEU A 329 9.16 -3.73 7.01
N LEU A 330 9.58 -4.99 7.06
CA LEU A 330 10.88 -5.39 7.59
C LEU A 330 12.02 -4.81 6.74
N LYS A 331 11.93 -4.82 5.41
CA LYS A 331 12.90 -4.16 4.53
C LYS A 331 13.08 -2.68 4.90
N GLN A 332 12.01 -1.97 5.22
CA GLN A 332 12.06 -0.57 5.62
C GLN A 332 12.66 -0.36 7.01
N GLU A 333 12.30 -1.20 7.98
CA GLU A 333 12.69 -1.02 9.38
C GLU A 333 14.11 -1.54 9.68
N ILE A 334 14.45 -2.72 9.17
CA ILE A 334 15.66 -3.49 9.55
C ILE A 334 16.57 -3.80 8.34
N GLY A 335 16.28 -3.21 7.18
CA GLY A 335 16.98 -3.51 5.94
C GLY A 335 18.35 -2.86 5.84
N GLU A 336 19.34 -3.66 5.44
CA GLU A 336 20.71 -3.24 5.15
C GLU A 336 21.05 -3.56 3.69
N PRO A 337 21.82 -2.72 2.98
CA PRO A 337 22.21 -3.01 1.60
C PRO A 337 23.05 -4.29 1.54
N ALA A 338 22.69 -5.22 0.64
CA ALA A 338 23.42 -6.47 0.45
C ALA A 338 24.53 -6.32 -0.60
N GLU A 339 25.64 -7.05 -0.44
CA GLU A 339 26.80 -7.00 -1.36
C GLU A 339 26.46 -7.44 -2.78
N GLU A 340 25.55 -8.41 -2.94
CA GLU A 340 25.11 -8.97 -4.23
C GLU A 340 23.91 -8.23 -4.86
N GLY A 341 23.50 -7.10 -4.27
CA GLY A 341 22.28 -6.37 -4.65
C GLY A 341 21.06 -6.77 -3.81
N GLY A 342 20.08 -5.87 -3.75
CA GLY A 342 18.90 -6.01 -2.89
C GLY A 342 19.12 -5.52 -1.46
N VAL A 343 18.16 -5.82 -0.59
CA VAL A 343 18.15 -5.40 0.82
C VAL A 343 18.07 -6.62 1.72
N ARG A 344 19.13 -6.85 2.50
CA ARG A 344 19.23 -7.91 3.49
C ARG A 344 18.48 -7.49 4.76
N LEU A 345 17.64 -8.37 5.28
CA LEU A 345 17.08 -8.21 6.61
C LEU A 345 18.18 -8.51 7.65
N GLY A 346 18.64 -7.48 8.37
CA GLY A 346 19.78 -7.55 9.30
C GLY A 346 19.55 -8.47 10.50
N ILE A 347 18.32 -8.91 10.74
CA ILE A 347 17.96 -9.86 11.80
C ILE A 347 17.28 -11.10 11.25
N ARG A 348 17.52 -12.23 11.92
CA ARG A 348 16.87 -13.51 11.62
C ARG A 348 15.60 -13.67 12.44
N LEU A 349 14.47 -13.40 11.80
CA LEU A 349 13.15 -13.79 12.30
C LEU A 349 12.86 -15.25 11.97
N THR A 350 12.21 -15.96 12.90
CA THR A 350 11.79 -17.34 12.66
C THR A 350 10.53 -17.37 11.80
N HIS A 351 10.24 -18.52 11.18
CA HIS A 351 8.97 -18.71 10.47
C HIS A 351 7.76 -18.59 11.42
N GLU A 352 7.94 -18.83 12.73
CA GLU A 352 6.90 -18.63 13.74
C GLU A 352 6.67 -17.14 13.98
N ASP A 353 7.73 -16.32 14.06
CA ASP A 353 7.60 -14.86 14.22
C ASP A 353 6.84 -14.25 13.02
N LEU A 354 7.21 -14.67 11.79
CA LEU A 354 6.51 -14.25 10.56
C LEU A 354 5.04 -14.73 10.57
N ALA A 355 4.78 -15.96 11.00
CA ALA A 355 3.43 -16.49 11.06
C ALA A 355 2.55 -15.77 12.07
N SER A 356 3.14 -15.40 13.21
CA SER A 356 2.51 -14.62 14.26
C SER A 356 2.08 -13.25 13.73
N ALA A 357 2.99 -12.53 13.08
CA ALA A 357 2.70 -11.23 12.45
C ALA A 357 1.66 -11.31 11.34
N CYS A 358 1.70 -12.36 10.50
CA CYS A 358 0.74 -12.56 9.40
C CYS A 358 -0.55 -13.26 9.84
N CYS A 359 -0.82 -13.41 11.14
CA CYS A 359 -2.02 -14.06 11.68
C CYS A 359 -2.29 -15.42 11.01
N THR A 360 -1.27 -16.26 10.91
CA THR A 360 -1.33 -17.57 10.24
C THR A 360 -0.50 -18.62 10.99
N THR A 361 -0.21 -19.75 10.33
CA THR A 361 0.61 -20.83 10.87
C THR A 361 2.02 -20.83 10.27
N ARG A 362 3.00 -21.30 11.03
CA ARG A 362 4.38 -21.52 10.56
C ARG A 362 4.45 -22.39 9.30
N VAL A 363 3.60 -23.41 9.20
CA VAL A 363 3.54 -24.30 8.02
C VAL A 363 3.10 -23.50 6.78
N THR A 364 2.09 -22.63 6.94
CA THR A 364 1.62 -21.74 5.86
C THR A 364 2.72 -20.78 5.40
N VAL A 365 3.45 -20.14 6.33
CA VAL A 365 4.58 -19.26 5.98
C VAL A 365 5.67 -20.03 5.24
N THR A 366 6.06 -21.20 5.75
CA THR A 366 7.09 -22.04 5.11
C THR A 366 6.73 -22.36 3.67
N ARG A 367 5.46 -22.71 3.41
CA ARG A 367 4.95 -22.98 2.06
C ARG A 367 4.95 -21.73 1.18
N LEU A 368 4.57 -20.56 1.72
CA LEU A 368 4.46 -19.30 0.96
C LEU A 368 5.81 -18.63 0.65
N LEU A 369 6.85 -18.88 1.45
CA LEU A 369 8.20 -18.41 1.13
C LEU A 369 8.78 -19.11 -0.10
N THR A 370 8.35 -20.34 -0.41
CA THR A 370 8.89 -21.13 -1.54
C THR A 370 8.64 -20.46 -2.89
N PRO A 371 7.41 -20.03 -3.24
CA PRO A 371 7.17 -19.25 -4.45
C PRO A 371 8.02 -17.99 -4.56
N PHE A 372 8.19 -17.23 -3.47
CA PHE A 372 8.99 -16.00 -3.49
C PHE A 372 10.47 -16.26 -3.78
N LEU A 373 11.01 -17.39 -3.32
CA LEU A 373 12.37 -17.85 -3.66
C LEU A 373 12.47 -18.28 -5.13
N GLN A 374 11.46 -19.00 -5.63
CA GLN A 374 11.45 -19.51 -7.01
C GLN A 374 11.31 -18.38 -8.05
N THR A 375 10.53 -17.34 -7.74
CA THR A 375 10.38 -16.16 -8.61
C THR A 375 11.50 -15.14 -8.44
N GLY A 376 12.45 -15.38 -7.54
CA GLY A 376 13.59 -14.50 -7.31
C GLY A 376 13.26 -13.19 -6.57
N GLN A 377 12.06 -13.02 -6.02
CA GLN A 377 11.72 -11.80 -5.25
C GLN A 377 12.46 -11.76 -3.91
N ILE A 378 12.80 -12.94 -3.38
CA ILE A 378 13.67 -13.07 -2.20
C ILE A 378 14.76 -14.11 -2.42
N SER A 379 15.86 -13.97 -1.69
CA SER A 379 16.90 -15.00 -1.57
C SER A 379 17.32 -15.17 -0.10
N LEU A 380 18.16 -16.17 0.18
CA LEU A 380 18.64 -16.46 1.54
C LEU A 380 20.16 -16.34 1.60
N ASP A 381 20.65 -15.52 2.54
CA ASP A 381 22.06 -15.40 2.86
C ASP A 381 22.27 -15.66 4.36
N LYS A 382 22.99 -16.74 4.69
CA LYS A 382 23.26 -17.17 6.08
C LYS A 382 21.99 -17.19 6.96
N HIS A 383 20.88 -17.66 6.38
CA HIS A 383 19.54 -17.71 6.99
C HIS A 383 18.84 -16.36 7.24
N CYS A 384 19.37 -15.26 6.71
CA CYS A 384 18.66 -14.00 6.57
C CYS A 384 18.00 -13.92 5.20
N ILE A 385 16.83 -13.29 5.14
CA ILE A 385 16.13 -13.03 3.88
C ILE A 385 16.75 -11.79 3.25
N ILE A 386 17.02 -11.85 1.94
CA ILE A 386 17.34 -10.69 1.11
C ILE A 386 16.14 -10.46 0.19
N LEU A 387 15.62 -9.23 0.18
CA LEU A 387 14.58 -8.82 -0.76
C LEU A 387 15.21 -8.15 -1.97
N HIS A 388 14.80 -8.59 -3.15
CA HIS A 388 15.23 -8.02 -4.42
C HIS A 388 14.17 -7.06 -4.94
N ASP A 389 14.59 -5.88 -5.41
CA ASP A 389 13.71 -5.02 -6.19
C ASP A 389 13.62 -5.66 -7.58
N LEU A 390 12.52 -6.39 -7.82
CA LEU A 390 12.21 -6.87 -9.16
C LEU A 390 11.74 -5.67 -9.97
N ASP A 391 12.45 -5.39 -11.06
CA ASP A 391 12.12 -4.36 -12.04
C ASP A 391 10.75 -4.56 -12.69
#